data_AF-A0A5N5DAK3-F1
#
_entry.id   AF-A0A5N5DAK3-F1
#
_cell.length_a   1.000
_cell.length_b   1.000
_cell.length_c   1.000
_cell.angle_alpha   90.00
_cell.angle_beta   90.00
_cell.angle_gamma   90.00
#
_symmetry.space_group_name_H-M   'P 1'
#
loop_
_entity.id
_entity.type
_entity.pdbx_description
1 polymer ?
#
loop_
_entity_poly.entity_id
_entity_poly.type
_entity_poly.pdbx_seq_one_letter_code
_entity_poly.pdbx_strand_id
1 'polypeptide(L)'
;MSTFTPTSMQLRPAALPLPPSQLNDSKKHLLLAASGSVATIKIPAIITALARHPHLSIRVVLTASAAAFLAGQSPEQPTLASVASLPNVDAVYLDEDEWREPWVRGNSILHIELRRWADLLVVAPLSANTMAKMVGGICDNLLLSTIRAWDTNGALDPVRLPAADGAGDADKVPGARKKRIIVAPAMNTAMWEHPVTSKQIRVLEEEWGIANGGWVEVLRPIEKTIACGDTGSGGMKEWKEIVGVIEERMELSSA
;
A
#
# COMPACT_ATOMS: atom_id res chain seq x y z
N MET A 1 -18.87 -9.92 -40.29
CA MET A 1 -18.32 -10.68 -39.15
C MET A 1 -16.90 -10.17 -38.91
N SER A 2 -16.72 -9.25 -37.98
CA SER A 2 -15.39 -8.72 -37.63
C SER A 2 -14.74 -9.70 -36.66
N THR A 3 -13.65 -10.33 -37.10
CA THR A 3 -12.84 -11.24 -36.30
C THR A 3 -12.09 -10.44 -35.24
N PHE A 4 -12.49 -10.60 -33.98
CA PHE A 4 -11.68 -10.19 -32.83
C PHE A 4 -10.39 -11.01 -32.83
N THR A 5 -9.28 -10.38 -33.20
CA THR A 5 -7.94 -10.90 -32.88
C THR A 5 -7.70 -10.65 -31.40
N PRO A 6 -7.39 -11.68 -30.58
CA PRO A 6 -7.00 -11.45 -29.21
C PRO A 6 -5.69 -10.66 -29.23
N THR A 7 -5.68 -9.53 -28.53
CA THR A 7 -4.47 -8.77 -28.26
C THR A 7 -3.43 -9.73 -27.68
N SER A 8 -2.28 -9.84 -28.34
CA SER A 8 -1.09 -10.55 -27.89
C SER A 8 -0.94 -10.46 -26.37
N MET A 9 -1.16 -11.57 -25.66
CA MET A 9 -0.69 -11.71 -24.29
C MET A 9 0.83 -11.67 -24.37
N GLN A 10 1.41 -10.49 -24.19
CA GLN A 10 2.84 -10.36 -23.97
C GLN A 10 3.20 -11.29 -22.82
N LEU A 11 3.99 -12.32 -23.12
CA LEU A 11 4.57 -13.24 -22.14
C LEU A 11 5.27 -12.39 -21.07
N ARG A 12 4.65 -12.29 -19.89
CA ARG A 12 5.24 -11.61 -18.74
C ARG A 12 6.49 -12.37 -18.30
N PRO A 13 7.52 -11.67 -17.79
CA PRO A 13 8.76 -12.31 -17.35
C PRO A 13 8.51 -13.34 -16.23
N ALA A 14 9.56 -14.13 -15.94
CA ALA A 14 9.60 -15.22 -14.95
C ALA A 14 8.90 -14.87 -13.62
N ALA A 15 8.45 -15.89 -12.88
CA ALA A 15 7.78 -15.74 -11.59
C ALA A 15 8.51 -14.73 -10.70
N LEU A 16 7.78 -13.74 -10.18
CA LEU A 16 8.36 -12.75 -9.27
C LEU A 16 8.85 -13.48 -8.02
N PRO A 17 10.03 -13.14 -7.49
CA PRO A 17 10.57 -13.82 -6.31
C PRO A 17 9.59 -13.67 -5.14
N LEU A 18 9.20 -14.81 -4.57
CA LEU A 18 8.55 -14.84 -3.27
C LEU A 18 9.54 -14.26 -2.23
N PRO A 19 9.07 -13.51 -1.22
CA PRO A 19 9.97 -13.10 -0.17
C PRO A 19 10.50 -14.32 0.58
N PRO A 20 11.74 -14.29 1.06
CA PRO A 20 12.28 -15.33 1.91
C PRO A 20 11.51 -15.37 3.24
N SER A 21 11.39 -16.57 3.82
CA SER A 21 10.67 -16.81 5.09
C SER A 21 11.31 -16.12 6.30
N GLN A 22 12.59 -15.77 6.22
CA GLN A 22 13.31 -14.95 7.18
C GLN A 22 14.14 -13.89 6.44
N LEU A 23 13.88 -12.63 6.75
CA LEU A 23 14.55 -11.47 6.17
C LEU A 23 15.57 -10.95 7.18
N ASN A 24 16.84 -11.29 6.95
CA ASN A 24 17.97 -10.77 7.73
C ASN A 24 18.92 -9.99 6.81
N ASP A 25 18.36 -9.01 6.08
CA ASP A 25 19.04 -8.25 5.03
C ASP A 25 19.37 -6.81 5.45
N SER A 26 19.17 -6.46 6.73
CA SER A 26 19.36 -5.11 7.29
C SER A 26 18.55 -4.01 6.60
N LYS A 27 17.56 -4.36 5.76
CA LYS A 27 16.70 -3.39 5.07
C LYS A 27 15.40 -3.15 5.83
N LYS A 28 14.81 -2.00 5.56
CA LYS A 28 13.43 -1.66 5.90
C LYS A 28 12.53 -2.03 4.73
N HIS A 29 11.39 -2.68 5.01
CA HIS A 29 10.53 -3.23 3.97
C HIS A 29 9.20 -2.47 3.88
N LEU A 30 9.04 -1.69 2.81
CA LEU A 30 7.82 -0.96 2.50
C LEU A 30 6.97 -1.73 1.50
N LEU A 31 5.76 -2.11 1.91
CA LEU A 31 4.73 -2.55 0.97
C LEU A 31 3.91 -1.34 0.56
N LEU A 32 4.13 -0.85 -0.65
CA LEU A 32 3.40 0.27 -1.22
C LEU A 32 2.26 -0.25 -2.09
N ALA A 33 1.03 0.12 -1.79
CA ALA A 33 -0.14 -0.34 -2.51
C ALA A 33 -0.96 0.82 -3.08
N ALA A 34 -1.60 0.57 -4.22
CA ALA A 34 -2.57 1.49 -4.80
C ALA A 34 -3.85 0.76 -5.20
N SER A 35 -4.96 1.46 -5.03
CA SER A 35 -6.28 1.02 -5.49
C SER A 35 -6.88 2.02 -6.48
N GLY A 36 -8.05 1.69 -7.06
CA GLY A 36 -8.63 2.39 -8.22
C GLY A 36 -9.00 3.86 -7.98
N SER A 37 -8.03 4.75 -8.13
CA SER A 37 -8.18 6.20 -8.08
C SER A 37 -7.13 6.86 -8.98
N VAL A 38 -7.48 8.00 -9.59
CA VAL A 38 -6.58 8.77 -10.48
C VAL A 38 -5.26 9.13 -9.77
N ALA A 39 -5.28 9.27 -8.45
CA ALA A 39 -4.06 9.55 -7.68
C ALA A 39 -2.98 8.45 -7.76
N THR A 40 -3.30 7.27 -8.33
CA THR A 40 -2.32 6.20 -8.61
C THR A 40 -1.15 6.68 -9.47
N ILE A 41 -1.37 7.69 -10.32
CA ILE A 41 -0.30 8.32 -11.14
C ILE A 41 0.83 8.94 -10.30
N LYS A 42 0.65 9.07 -8.98
CA LYS A 42 1.66 9.59 -8.05
C LYS A 42 2.54 8.51 -7.42
N ILE A 43 2.24 7.21 -7.63
CA ILE A 43 3.09 6.10 -7.19
C ILE A 43 4.55 6.24 -7.68
N PRO A 44 4.82 6.52 -8.98
CA PRO A 44 6.19 6.71 -9.44
C PRO A 44 6.92 7.85 -8.73
N ALA A 45 6.22 8.95 -8.41
CA ALA A 45 6.80 10.09 -7.71
C ALA A 45 7.15 9.77 -6.25
N ILE A 46 6.28 9.02 -5.55
CA ILE A 46 6.53 8.53 -4.18
C ILE A 46 7.77 7.64 -4.17
N ILE A 47 7.84 6.64 -5.07
CA ILE A 47 8.98 5.71 -5.16
C ILE A 47 10.27 6.48 -5.46
N THR A 48 10.24 7.38 -6.44
CA THR A 48 11.41 8.17 -6.84
C THR A 48 11.94 9.03 -5.69
N ALA A 49 11.07 9.62 -4.89
CA ALA A 49 11.50 10.44 -3.74
C ALA A 49 12.09 9.59 -2.59
N LEU A 50 11.67 8.33 -2.47
CA LEU A 50 12.20 7.37 -1.50
C LEU A 50 13.51 6.70 -1.97
N ALA A 51 13.92 6.90 -3.23
CA ALA A 51 15.13 6.32 -3.82
C ALA A 51 16.43 6.72 -3.08
N ARG A 52 16.42 7.85 -2.37
CA ARG A 52 17.55 8.35 -1.57
C ARG A 52 17.89 7.48 -0.36
N HIS A 53 17.05 6.52 0.00
CA HIS A 53 17.23 5.65 1.16
C HIS A 53 17.81 4.28 0.74
N PRO A 54 19.14 4.05 0.84
CA PRO A 54 19.78 2.85 0.28
C PRO A 54 19.42 1.55 1.02
N HIS A 55 18.90 1.67 2.25
CA HIS A 55 18.45 0.54 3.08
C HIS A 55 16.93 0.34 3.04
N LEU A 56 16.23 0.97 2.11
CA LEU A 56 14.81 0.75 1.87
C LEU A 56 14.63 -0.25 0.73
N SER A 57 13.77 -1.25 0.95
CA SER A 57 13.23 -2.09 -0.12
C SER A 57 11.73 -1.87 -0.24
N ILE A 58 11.25 -1.76 -1.48
CA ILE A 58 9.87 -1.47 -1.83
C ILE A 58 9.31 -2.62 -2.66
N ARG A 59 8.15 -3.12 -2.26
CA ARG A 59 7.31 -3.97 -3.11
C ARG A 59 6.00 -3.24 -3.36
N VAL A 60 5.53 -3.30 -4.60
CA VAL A 60 4.31 -2.61 -5.02
C VAL A 60 3.18 -3.62 -5.19
N VAL A 61 1.98 -3.31 -4.71
CA VAL A 61 0.75 -4.09 -4.98
C VAL A 61 -0.28 -3.18 -5.62
N LEU A 62 -0.76 -3.54 -6.81
CA LEU A 62 -1.78 -2.76 -7.50
C LEU A 62 -3.05 -3.59 -7.65
N THR A 63 -4.21 -3.02 -7.33
CA THR A 63 -5.47 -3.63 -7.76
C THR A 63 -5.60 -3.52 -9.28
N ALA A 64 -6.42 -4.38 -9.91
CA ALA A 64 -6.67 -4.30 -11.35
C ALA A 64 -7.07 -2.88 -11.81
N SER A 65 -7.91 -2.19 -11.05
CA SER A 65 -8.30 -0.79 -11.34
C SER A 65 -7.17 0.21 -11.18
N ALA A 66 -6.24 0.01 -10.25
CA ALA A 66 -5.08 0.88 -10.08
C ALA A 66 -4.10 0.73 -11.26
N ALA A 67 -3.85 -0.52 -11.69
CA ALA A 67 -2.95 -0.83 -12.79
C ALA A 67 -3.38 -0.14 -14.11
N ALA A 68 -4.67 0.09 -14.32
CA ALA A 68 -5.18 0.80 -15.49
C ALA A 68 -4.67 2.25 -15.62
N PHE A 69 -4.28 2.89 -14.51
CA PHE A 69 -3.69 4.25 -14.52
C PHE A 69 -2.18 4.26 -14.84
N LEU A 70 -1.55 3.09 -15.01
CA LEU A 70 -0.10 2.93 -15.23
C LEU A 70 0.16 2.04 -16.45
N ALA A 71 -0.41 2.40 -17.60
CA ALA A 71 -0.31 1.63 -18.84
C ALA A 71 0.54 2.32 -19.92
N GLY A 72 1.40 3.27 -19.54
CA GLY A 72 2.28 3.97 -20.47
C GLY A 72 1.59 5.09 -21.26
N GLN A 73 0.49 5.65 -20.75
CA GLN A 73 -0.31 6.63 -21.48
C GLN A 73 0.32 8.04 -21.49
N SER A 74 1.20 8.35 -20.53
CA SER A 74 1.90 9.64 -20.43
C SER A 74 3.15 9.51 -19.55
N PRO A 75 4.02 10.52 -19.47
CA PRO A 75 5.18 10.51 -18.54
C PRO A 75 4.79 10.32 -17.07
N GLU A 76 3.61 10.81 -16.65
CA GLU A 76 3.07 10.61 -15.30
C GLU A 76 2.37 9.24 -15.13
N GLN A 77 2.13 8.52 -16.22
CA GLN A 77 1.44 7.23 -16.25
C GLN A 77 2.32 6.18 -16.93
N PRO A 78 3.51 5.87 -16.37
CA PRO A 78 4.44 4.93 -16.97
C PRO A 78 3.89 3.50 -16.96
N THR A 79 4.52 2.58 -17.70
CA THR A 79 4.15 1.16 -17.66
C THR A 79 4.53 0.51 -16.33
N LEU A 80 3.89 -0.62 -15.99
CA LEU A 80 4.28 -1.41 -14.81
C LEU A 80 5.74 -1.89 -14.87
N ALA A 81 6.26 -2.20 -16.06
CA ALA A 81 7.67 -2.57 -16.23
C ALA A 81 8.60 -1.40 -15.89
N SER A 82 8.23 -0.17 -16.28
CA SER A 82 8.95 1.04 -15.90
C SER A 82 8.91 1.27 -14.39
N VAL A 83 7.75 1.07 -13.75
CA VAL A 83 7.63 1.16 -12.27
C VAL A 83 8.51 0.11 -11.58
N ALA A 84 8.52 -1.12 -12.08
CA ALA A 84 9.35 -2.20 -11.56
C ALA A 84 10.87 -1.94 -11.71
N SER A 85 11.25 -1.05 -12.63
CA SER A 85 12.65 -0.66 -12.83
C SER A 85 13.10 0.55 -12.00
N LEU A 86 12.19 1.14 -11.21
CA LEU A 86 12.54 2.27 -10.34
C LEU A 86 13.46 1.85 -9.19
N PRO A 87 14.29 2.77 -8.65
CA PRO A 87 15.17 2.47 -7.54
C PRO A 87 14.42 1.89 -6.33
N ASN A 88 15.07 0.96 -5.63
CA ASN A 88 14.56 0.27 -4.45
C ASN A 88 13.31 -0.61 -4.67
N VAL A 89 12.79 -0.73 -5.90
CA VAL A 89 11.65 -1.60 -6.19
C VAL A 89 12.11 -3.04 -6.47
N ASP A 90 11.73 -3.96 -5.59
CA ASP A 90 12.03 -5.38 -5.72
C ASP A 90 11.02 -6.11 -6.63
N ALA A 91 9.75 -5.69 -6.60
CA ALA A 91 8.67 -6.30 -7.38
C ALA A 91 7.41 -5.42 -7.46
N VAL A 92 6.62 -5.61 -8.52
CA VAL A 92 5.26 -5.07 -8.68
C VAL A 92 4.30 -6.24 -8.86
N TYR A 93 3.39 -6.44 -7.92
CA TYR A 93 2.43 -7.55 -7.90
C TYR A 93 1.02 -7.10 -8.29
N LEU A 94 0.33 -8.00 -8.97
CA LEU A 94 -1.09 -7.95 -9.31
C LEU A 94 -1.82 -9.17 -8.74
N ASP A 95 -3.16 -9.17 -8.83
CA ASP A 95 -3.99 -10.27 -8.33
C ASP A 95 -3.64 -11.62 -8.97
N GLU A 96 -3.27 -11.61 -10.26
CA GLU A 96 -2.91 -12.83 -10.99
C GLU A 96 -1.60 -13.47 -10.48
N ASP A 97 -0.73 -12.71 -9.83
CA ASP A 97 0.55 -13.23 -9.32
C ASP A 97 0.36 -14.14 -8.09
N GLU A 98 -0.79 -14.05 -7.42
CA GLU A 98 -1.14 -14.93 -6.30
C GLU A 98 -1.37 -16.38 -6.74
N TRP A 99 -1.89 -16.56 -7.96
CA TRP A 99 -2.36 -17.85 -8.48
C TRP A 99 -1.75 -18.19 -9.85
N ARG A 100 -0.59 -17.60 -10.18
CA ARG A 100 0.08 -17.80 -11.48
C ARG A 100 0.35 -19.29 -11.75
N GLU A 101 0.68 -20.04 -10.71
CA GLU A 101 0.81 -21.49 -10.75
C GLU A 101 -0.22 -22.14 -9.82
N PRO A 102 -0.80 -23.30 -10.18
CA PRO A 102 -1.68 -24.04 -9.29
C PRO A 102 -0.98 -24.33 -7.97
N TRP A 103 -1.60 -23.87 -6.86
CA TRP A 103 -1.03 -24.10 -5.55
C TRP A 103 -1.04 -25.59 -5.19
N VAL A 104 0.09 -26.08 -4.68
CA VAL A 104 0.21 -27.40 -4.09
C VAL A 104 0.65 -27.29 -2.62
N ARG A 105 0.33 -28.31 -1.83
CA ARG A 105 0.63 -28.32 -0.39
C ARG A 105 2.13 -28.12 -0.15
N GLY A 106 2.45 -27.10 0.66
CA GLY A 106 3.83 -26.73 0.99
C GLY A 106 4.29 -25.45 0.30
N ASN A 107 3.60 -25.01 -0.76
CA ASN A 107 3.88 -23.72 -1.39
C ASN A 107 3.47 -22.57 -0.47
N SER A 108 4.29 -21.52 -0.48
CA SER A 108 3.94 -20.26 0.19
C SER A 108 2.73 -19.60 -0.49
N ILE A 109 2.01 -18.78 0.28
CA ILE A 109 0.85 -18.03 -0.19
C ILE A 109 1.24 -16.56 -0.26
N LEU A 110 1.12 -15.93 -1.43
CA LEU A 110 1.70 -14.61 -1.70
C LEU A 110 1.26 -13.54 -0.69
N HIS A 111 -0.04 -13.39 -0.40
CA HIS A 111 -0.49 -12.36 0.55
C HIS A 111 0.03 -12.58 1.99
N ILE A 112 0.24 -13.84 2.40
CA ILE A 112 0.83 -14.16 3.71
C ILE A 112 2.30 -13.76 3.73
N GLU A 113 2.99 -14.06 2.66
CA GLU A 113 4.40 -13.74 2.46
C GLU A 113 4.64 -12.23 2.38
N LEU A 114 3.79 -11.48 1.68
CA LEU A 114 3.82 -10.02 1.65
C LEU A 114 3.61 -9.42 3.04
N ARG A 115 2.65 -9.95 3.81
CA ARG A 115 2.39 -9.52 5.18
C ARG A 115 3.58 -9.78 6.09
N ARG A 116 4.20 -10.96 6.02
CA ARG A 116 5.42 -11.30 6.78
C ARG A 116 6.56 -10.37 6.40
N TRP A 117 6.74 -10.13 5.10
CA TRP A 117 7.83 -9.33 4.55
C TRP A 117 7.75 -7.85 4.92
N ALA A 118 6.56 -7.26 4.92
CA ALA A 118 6.38 -5.83 5.14
C ALA A 118 6.63 -5.43 6.61
N ASP A 119 7.38 -4.35 6.81
CA ASP A 119 7.44 -3.64 8.09
C ASP A 119 6.36 -2.55 8.20
N LEU A 120 5.97 -2.00 7.05
CA LEU A 120 4.92 -1.00 6.88
C LEU A 120 4.14 -1.28 5.60
N LEU A 121 2.81 -1.23 5.66
CA LEU A 121 1.94 -1.18 4.47
C LEU A 121 1.41 0.25 4.31
N VAL A 122 1.54 0.80 3.11
CA VAL A 122 0.93 2.09 2.74
C VAL A 122 -0.02 1.88 1.58
N VAL A 123 -1.30 2.23 1.73
CA VAL A 123 -2.29 2.21 0.65
C VAL A 123 -2.55 3.64 0.20
N ALA A 124 -1.88 4.07 -0.87
CA ALA A 124 -1.90 5.43 -1.37
C ALA A 124 -1.92 5.45 -2.91
N PRO A 125 -3.10 5.56 -3.56
CA PRO A 125 -4.40 5.87 -2.96
C PRO A 125 -5.21 4.68 -2.41
N LEU A 126 -6.02 4.95 -1.39
CA LEU A 126 -7.16 4.14 -0.97
C LEU A 126 -8.47 4.67 -1.61
N SER A 127 -9.01 3.93 -2.56
CA SER A 127 -10.30 4.21 -3.21
C SER A 127 -11.46 3.90 -2.26
N ALA A 128 -12.62 4.52 -2.47
CA ALA A 128 -13.82 4.25 -1.68
C ALA A 128 -14.23 2.76 -1.73
N ASN A 129 -14.07 2.11 -2.89
CA ASN A 129 -14.41 0.69 -3.06
C ASN A 129 -13.49 -0.20 -2.21
N THR A 130 -12.17 0.00 -2.28
CA THR A 130 -11.23 -0.76 -1.46
C THR A 130 -11.42 -0.46 0.03
N MET A 131 -11.71 0.80 0.40
CA MET A 131 -12.03 1.17 1.78
C MET A 131 -13.28 0.45 2.29
N ALA A 132 -14.34 0.41 1.48
CA ALA A 132 -15.57 -0.28 1.83
C ALA A 132 -15.37 -1.78 2.03
N LYS A 133 -14.59 -2.41 1.14
CA LYS A 133 -14.23 -3.82 1.26
C LYS A 133 -13.35 -4.09 2.48
N MET A 134 -12.35 -3.24 2.72
CA MET A 134 -11.48 -3.32 3.89
C MET A 134 -12.27 -3.27 5.19
N VAL A 135 -13.14 -2.25 5.36
CA VAL A 135 -13.99 -2.11 6.55
C VAL A 135 -15.01 -3.25 6.66
N GLY A 136 -15.57 -3.69 5.54
CA GLY A 136 -16.51 -4.81 5.49
C GLY A 136 -15.87 -6.20 5.63
N GLY A 137 -14.54 -6.29 5.74
CA GLY A 137 -13.82 -7.57 5.87
C GLY A 137 -13.78 -8.42 4.59
N ILE A 138 -14.07 -7.85 3.43
CA ILE A 138 -13.97 -8.52 2.12
C ILE A 138 -12.50 -8.58 1.69
N CYS A 139 -12.04 -9.79 1.33
CA CYS A 139 -10.68 -10.07 0.90
C CYS A 139 -10.64 -10.84 -0.43
N ASP A 140 -11.13 -10.20 -1.50
CA ASP A 140 -11.34 -10.81 -2.82
C ASP A 140 -10.26 -10.47 -3.85
N ASN A 141 -9.14 -9.90 -3.40
CA ASN A 141 -7.98 -9.57 -4.23
C ASN A 141 -6.69 -9.58 -3.38
N LEU A 142 -5.52 -9.51 -4.01
CA LEU A 142 -4.23 -9.67 -3.34
C LEU A 142 -4.03 -8.61 -2.23
N LEU A 143 -4.39 -7.35 -2.52
CA LEU A 143 -4.28 -6.26 -1.57
C LEU A 143 -5.15 -6.49 -0.32
N LEU A 144 -6.43 -6.79 -0.52
CA LEU A 144 -7.37 -6.97 0.58
C LEU A 144 -7.09 -8.26 1.36
N SER A 145 -6.64 -9.33 0.72
CA SER A 145 -6.15 -10.54 1.39
C SER A 145 -4.95 -10.23 2.28
N THR A 146 -4.01 -9.41 1.78
CA THR A 146 -2.85 -8.97 2.57
C THR A 146 -3.27 -8.13 3.78
N ILE A 147 -4.21 -7.18 3.59
CA ILE A 147 -4.78 -6.37 4.67
C ILE A 147 -5.53 -7.24 5.69
N ARG A 148 -6.33 -8.20 5.22
CA ARG A 148 -7.16 -9.06 6.09
C ARG A 148 -6.31 -10.03 6.92
N ALA A 149 -5.15 -10.41 6.39
CA ALA A 149 -4.16 -11.24 7.06
C ALA A 149 -3.15 -10.44 7.90
N TRP A 150 -3.29 -9.11 7.99
CA TRP A 150 -2.36 -8.23 8.71
C TRP A 150 -2.28 -8.57 10.20
N ASP A 151 -1.08 -8.45 10.77
CA ASP A 151 -0.85 -8.67 12.19
C ASP A 151 -1.28 -7.44 13.02
N THR A 152 -2.52 -7.46 13.48
CA THR A 152 -3.18 -6.34 14.16
C THR A 152 -2.86 -6.26 15.66
N ASN A 153 -2.24 -7.30 16.23
CA ASN A 153 -1.92 -7.37 17.65
C ASN A 153 -0.43 -7.64 17.94
N GLY A 154 0.39 -7.83 16.89
CA GLY A 154 1.82 -8.10 16.99
C GLY A 154 2.14 -9.55 17.35
N ALA A 155 1.16 -10.44 17.45
CA ALA A 155 1.38 -11.79 17.97
C ALA A 155 1.98 -12.77 16.95
N LEU A 156 2.08 -12.38 15.67
CA LEU A 156 2.45 -13.28 14.58
C LEU A 156 3.83 -12.98 14.00
N ASP A 157 4.12 -11.71 13.71
CA ASP A 157 5.37 -11.33 13.05
C ASP A 157 6.27 -10.50 13.96
N PRO A 158 7.58 -10.79 14.01
CA PRO A 158 8.52 -9.94 14.72
C PRO A 158 8.59 -8.56 14.03
N VAL A 159 8.48 -7.49 14.82
CA VAL A 159 8.66 -6.14 14.29
C VAL A 159 10.14 -5.75 14.31
N ARG A 160 10.64 -5.30 13.16
CA ARG A 160 12.05 -4.92 12.93
C ARG A 160 12.28 -3.40 12.93
N LEU A 161 11.26 -2.62 13.29
CA LEU A 161 11.34 -1.16 13.40
C LEU A 161 11.70 -0.72 14.84
N PRO A 162 12.18 0.52 15.07
CA PRO A 162 12.40 1.13 16.41
C PRO A 162 11.18 1.95 16.89
N ALA A 163 10.98 2.10 18.20
CA ALA A 163 9.72 2.57 18.80
C ALA A 163 9.28 3.95 18.25
N ALA A 164 7.99 4.11 17.93
CA ALA A 164 7.45 5.29 17.22
C ALA A 164 7.22 6.51 18.14
N ASP A 165 7.58 6.38 19.40
CA ASP A 165 7.24 7.27 20.49
C ASP A 165 8.46 7.26 21.41
N GLY A 166 9.21 8.36 21.42
CA GLY A 166 10.48 8.55 22.15
C GLY A 166 10.40 8.45 23.68
N ALA A 167 9.51 7.62 24.22
CA ALA A 167 9.54 7.16 25.59
C ALA A 167 10.55 6.01 25.70
N GLY A 168 11.80 6.38 25.98
CA GLY A 168 12.82 5.43 26.41
C GLY A 168 12.41 4.75 27.72
N ASP A 169 12.38 3.43 27.71
CA ASP A 169 12.86 2.61 28.82
C ASP A 169 13.15 1.20 28.28
N ALA A 170 14.43 0.80 28.31
CA ALA A 170 14.91 -0.47 27.77
C ALA A 170 14.56 -1.67 28.66
N ASP A 171 13.90 -1.45 29.81
CA ASP A 171 13.64 -2.48 30.84
C ASP A 171 12.19 -2.97 30.92
N LYS A 172 11.40 -2.85 29.84
CA LYS A 172 10.10 -3.55 29.69
C LYS A 172 10.06 -4.44 28.45
N VAL A 173 10.27 -5.74 28.62
CA VAL A 173 9.94 -6.78 27.63
C VAL A 173 8.76 -7.61 28.18
N PRO A 174 7.73 -8.08 27.43
CA PRO A 174 7.37 -7.89 26.02
C PRO A 174 5.92 -7.39 25.81
N GLY A 175 5.73 -6.35 24.99
CA GLY A 175 4.47 -6.09 24.28
C GLY A 175 4.78 -6.19 22.80
N ALA A 176 4.26 -7.19 22.10
CA ALA A 176 4.61 -7.38 20.70
C ALA A 176 4.17 -6.14 19.90
N ARG A 177 5.13 -5.42 19.33
CA ARG A 177 4.84 -4.21 18.55
C ARG A 177 3.97 -4.60 17.35
N LYS A 178 3.06 -3.72 16.96
CA LYS A 178 2.17 -3.92 15.82
C LYS A 178 2.76 -3.33 14.54
N LYS A 179 2.74 -4.08 13.45
CA LYS A 179 2.97 -3.53 12.12
C LYS A 179 1.81 -2.60 11.76
N ARG A 180 2.08 -1.48 11.08
CA ARG A 180 1.06 -0.47 10.77
C ARG A 180 0.60 -0.53 9.32
N ILE A 181 -0.63 -0.10 9.09
CA ILE A 181 -1.18 0.22 7.78
C ILE A 181 -1.44 1.72 7.74
N ILE A 182 -0.81 2.42 6.81
CA ILE A 182 -1.13 3.82 6.51
C ILE A 182 -2.03 3.83 5.28
N VAL A 183 -3.12 4.59 5.33
CA VAL A 183 -4.02 4.74 4.18
C VAL A 183 -4.17 6.21 3.81
N ALA A 184 -4.16 6.51 2.52
CA ALA A 184 -4.42 7.84 1.99
C ALA A 184 -5.67 7.78 1.09
N PRO A 185 -6.88 8.03 1.66
CA PRO A 185 -8.10 8.04 0.88
C PRO A 185 -8.04 9.03 -0.29
N ALA A 186 -8.55 8.62 -1.45
CA ALA A 186 -8.57 9.47 -2.63
C ALA A 186 -9.79 9.16 -3.52
N MET A 187 -10.74 10.08 -3.56
CA MET A 187 -12.00 9.91 -4.27
C MET A 187 -12.61 11.27 -4.63
N ASN A 188 -13.64 11.27 -5.48
CA ASN A 188 -14.39 12.48 -5.76
C ASN A 188 -15.09 13.03 -4.48
N THR A 189 -15.29 14.35 -4.42
CA THR A 189 -15.99 15.05 -3.33
C THR A 189 -17.30 14.39 -2.91
N ALA A 190 -18.18 14.06 -3.86
CA ALA A 190 -19.47 13.45 -3.55
C ALA A 190 -19.32 12.06 -2.91
N MET A 191 -18.24 11.33 -3.24
CA MET A 191 -17.93 10.05 -2.59
C MET A 191 -17.37 10.27 -1.18
N TRP A 192 -16.54 11.30 -1.00
CA TRP A 192 -15.96 11.63 0.31
C TRP A 192 -17.03 12.09 1.31
N GLU A 193 -17.95 12.94 0.86
CA GLU A 193 -19.07 13.46 1.65
C GLU A 193 -20.19 12.43 1.84
N HIS A 194 -20.11 11.28 1.17
CA HIS A 194 -21.10 10.23 1.30
C HIS A 194 -21.13 9.67 2.74
N PRO A 195 -22.31 9.50 3.38
CA PRO A 195 -22.40 9.04 4.78
C PRO A 195 -21.72 7.69 5.07
N VAL A 196 -21.66 6.80 4.08
CA VAL A 196 -20.96 5.52 4.19
C VAL A 196 -19.45 5.73 4.34
N THR A 197 -18.88 6.68 3.60
CA THR A 197 -17.46 7.05 3.74
C THR A 197 -17.19 7.58 5.13
N SER A 198 -18.04 8.45 5.67
CA SER A 198 -17.88 8.95 7.05
C SER A 198 -17.89 7.82 8.08
N LYS A 199 -18.80 6.83 7.94
CA LYS A 199 -18.84 5.65 8.83
C LYS A 199 -17.56 4.82 8.73
N GLN A 200 -17.10 4.56 7.51
CA GLN A 200 -15.89 3.77 7.27
C GLN A 200 -14.65 4.46 7.83
N ILE A 201 -14.52 5.77 7.64
CA ILE A 201 -13.40 6.54 8.20
C ILE A 201 -13.41 6.50 9.73
N ARG A 202 -14.58 6.59 10.38
CA ARG A 202 -14.67 6.40 11.84
C ARG A 202 -14.17 5.04 12.28
N VAL A 203 -14.50 3.95 11.57
CA VAL A 203 -13.92 2.62 11.89
C VAL A 203 -12.39 2.67 11.79
N LEU A 204 -11.85 3.25 10.71
CA LEU A 204 -10.40 3.30 10.50
C LEU A 204 -9.65 4.15 11.54
N GLU A 205 -10.24 5.26 12.00
CA GLU A 205 -9.59 6.21 12.94
C GLU A 205 -9.93 5.96 14.40
N GLU A 206 -11.15 5.57 14.72
CA GLU A 206 -11.63 5.44 16.09
C GLU A 206 -11.52 3.98 16.57
N GLU A 207 -11.83 3.00 15.74
CA GLU A 207 -11.75 1.58 16.15
C GLU A 207 -10.38 0.97 15.87
N TRP A 208 -9.83 1.21 14.68
CA TRP A 208 -8.56 0.62 14.24
C TRP A 208 -7.39 1.59 14.33
N GLY A 209 -7.66 2.83 14.73
CA GLY A 209 -6.70 3.92 14.71
C GLY A 209 -5.57 3.73 15.70
N ILE A 210 -4.36 4.12 15.29
CA ILE A 210 -3.18 4.10 16.17
C ILE A 210 -3.36 4.91 17.46
N ALA A 211 -4.20 5.96 17.44
CA ALA A 211 -4.49 6.78 18.62
C ALA A 211 -5.18 5.98 19.74
N ASN A 212 -5.90 4.91 19.39
CA ASN A 212 -6.59 4.02 20.32
C ASN A 212 -5.88 2.67 20.48
N GLY A 213 -4.56 2.61 20.18
CA GLY A 213 -3.77 1.39 20.26
C GLY A 213 -4.02 0.41 19.11
N GLY A 214 -4.69 0.85 18.04
CA GLY A 214 -4.89 0.09 16.81
C GLY A 214 -3.65 0.02 15.91
N TRP A 215 -3.85 -0.25 14.62
CA TRP A 215 -2.78 -0.45 13.64
C TRP A 215 -2.94 0.37 12.35
N VAL A 216 -4.03 1.14 12.22
CA VAL A 216 -4.32 1.95 11.03
C VAL A 216 -4.06 3.42 11.30
N GLU A 217 -3.42 4.08 10.34
CA GLU A 217 -3.24 5.53 10.31
C GLU A 217 -3.86 6.09 9.03
N VAL A 218 -4.79 7.04 9.19
CA VAL A 218 -5.50 7.66 8.07
C VAL A 218 -4.87 9.01 7.74
N LEU A 219 -4.31 9.13 6.55
CA LEU A 219 -3.87 10.40 5.97
C LEU A 219 -5.06 11.06 5.28
N ARG A 220 -5.77 11.90 6.02
CA ARG A 220 -6.98 12.59 5.54
C ARG A 220 -6.73 13.31 4.20
N PRO A 221 -7.71 13.28 3.27
CA PRO A 221 -7.66 14.02 2.01
C PRO A 221 -7.41 15.53 2.21
N ILE A 222 -6.88 16.15 1.17
CA ILE A 222 -6.78 17.62 1.08
C ILE A 222 -8.02 18.20 0.40
N GLU A 223 -8.39 19.39 0.85
CA GLU A 223 -9.34 20.24 0.15
C GLU A 223 -8.60 21.01 -0.95
N LYS A 224 -9.15 21.03 -2.16
CA LYS A 224 -8.65 21.86 -3.26
C LYS A 224 -9.77 22.74 -3.76
N THR A 225 -9.53 24.06 -3.80
CA THR A 225 -10.43 24.99 -4.48
C THR A 225 -10.39 24.72 -5.98
N ILE A 226 -11.52 24.37 -6.56
CA ILE A 226 -11.68 24.14 -8.00
C ILE A 226 -11.86 25.52 -8.66
N ALA A 227 -11.46 25.67 -9.92
CA ALA A 227 -11.45 26.94 -10.65
C ALA A 227 -12.80 27.68 -10.73
N CYS A 228 -13.93 27.02 -10.40
CA CYS A 228 -15.26 27.63 -10.31
C CYS A 228 -15.58 28.29 -8.96
N GLY A 229 -14.70 28.18 -7.96
CA GLY A 229 -14.94 28.67 -6.59
C GLY A 229 -15.49 27.62 -5.62
N ASP A 230 -15.86 26.43 -6.09
CA ASP A 230 -16.26 25.31 -5.24
C ASP A 230 -15.03 24.64 -4.60
N THR A 231 -15.07 24.39 -3.30
CA THR A 231 -14.04 23.60 -2.61
C THR A 231 -14.35 22.11 -2.76
N GLY A 232 -13.49 21.37 -3.47
CA GLY A 232 -13.58 19.92 -3.57
C GLY A 232 -12.76 19.25 -2.47
N SER A 233 -13.43 18.52 -1.58
CA SER A 233 -12.80 17.61 -0.62
C SER A 233 -12.55 16.22 -1.25
N GLY A 234 -11.63 15.41 -0.71
CA GLY A 234 -11.41 14.03 -1.18
C GLY A 234 -10.20 13.80 -2.08
N GLY A 235 -9.44 14.84 -2.43
CA GLY A 235 -8.14 14.69 -3.10
C GLY A 235 -7.13 13.98 -2.18
N MET A 236 -6.39 13.00 -2.69
CA MET A 236 -5.36 12.30 -1.91
C MET A 236 -4.45 13.30 -1.18
N LYS A 237 -4.05 12.98 0.06
CA LYS A 237 -2.99 13.69 0.77
C LYS A 237 -1.80 13.92 -0.18
N GLU A 238 -1.18 15.10 -0.11
CA GLU A 238 -0.12 15.46 -1.06
C GLU A 238 1.01 14.43 -0.97
N TRP A 239 1.46 13.91 -2.12
CA TRP A 239 2.33 12.74 -2.18
C TRP A 239 3.67 12.97 -1.48
N LYS A 240 4.15 14.22 -1.43
CA LYS A 240 5.35 14.61 -0.67
C LYS A 240 5.16 14.48 0.84
N GLU A 241 3.96 14.80 1.34
CA GLU A 241 3.62 14.60 2.75
C GLU A 241 3.52 13.11 3.07
N ILE A 242 2.98 12.29 2.16
CA ILE A 242 2.96 10.83 2.29
C ILE A 242 4.40 10.30 2.40
N VAL A 243 5.32 10.77 1.56
CA VAL A 243 6.75 10.42 1.65
C VAL A 243 7.33 10.80 3.02
N GLY A 244 7.06 12.02 3.50
CA GLY A 244 7.52 12.46 4.82
C GLY A 244 6.99 11.58 5.96
N VAL A 245 5.72 11.18 5.91
CA VAL A 245 5.15 10.23 6.89
C VAL A 245 5.81 8.86 6.79
N ILE A 246 6.08 8.35 5.58
CA ILE A 246 6.79 7.07 5.40
C ILE A 246 8.19 7.15 6.03
N GLU A 247 8.92 8.22 5.74
CA GLU A 247 10.27 8.46 6.26
C GLU A 247 10.27 8.52 7.78
N GLU A 248 9.34 9.26 8.38
CA GLU A 248 9.16 9.35 9.82
C GLU A 248 8.84 7.98 10.44
N ARG A 249 7.84 7.26 9.92
CA ARG A 249 7.35 6.01 10.52
C ARG A 249 8.28 4.81 10.32
N MET A 250 9.13 4.86 9.32
CA MET A 250 10.16 3.84 9.07
C MET A 250 11.54 4.25 9.59
N GLU A 251 11.67 5.45 10.18
CA GLU A 251 12.92 6.05 10.65
C GLU A 251 14.02 6.02 9.58
N LEU A 252 13.66 6.47 8.37
CA LEU A 252 14.60 6.53 7.27
C LEU A 252 15.50 7.75 7.47
N SER A 253 16.78 7.52 7.74
CA SER A 253 17.77 8.59 7.88
C SER A 253 17.83 9.43 6.61
N SER A 254 17.84 10.74 6.76
CA SER A 254 18.29 11.64 5.68
C SER A 254 19.72 11.26 5.31
N ALA A 255 19.95 10.80 4.09
CA ALA A 255 21.29 10.68 3.51
C ALA A 255 21.97 12.06 3.42
#